data_AF-A0A955MS51-F1
#
_entry.id   AF-A0A955MS51-F1
#
_cell.length_a   1.000
_cell.length_b   1.000
_cell.length_c   1.000
_cell.angle_alpha   90.00
_cell.angle_beta   90.00
_cell.angle_gamma   90.00
#
_symmetry.space_group_name_H-M   'P 1'
#
loop_
_entity.id
_entity.type
_entity.pdbx_description
1 polymer ?
#
loop_
_entity_poly.entity_id
_entity_poly.type
_entity_poly.pdbx_seq_one_letter_code
_entity_poly.pdbx_strand_id
1 'polypeptide(L)'
;IYGYPAAAYTTCLSFGFLAVATPFFANRHLSWRVSMVSLARILIATLVFSGVVHLLRFLTESNLVNLVLQASLGAVFYFLALLILGEISWKDIKGIQTPR
;
A
#
# COMPACT_ATOMS: atom_id res chain seq x y z
N ILE A 1 -29.21 -4.94 -13.12
CA ILE A 1 -29.16 -5.21 -11.66
C ILE A 1 -27.74 -5.15 -11.09
N TYR A 2 -26.67 -5.33 -11.89
CA TYR A 2 -25.29 -5.20 -11.37
C TYR A 2 -24.60 -3.83 -11.56
N GLY A 3 -25.19 -2.93 -12.37
CA GLY A 3 -24.88 -1.50 -12.55
C GLY A 3 -23.50 -1.01 -12.09
N TYR A 4 -23.51 -0.02 -11.18
CA TYR A 4 -22.32 0.63 -10.63
C TYR A 4 -21.35 -0.30 -9.86
N PRO A 5 -21.79 -1.19 -8.95
CA PRO A 5 -20.85 -2.03 -8.21
C PRO A 5 -20.10 -3.00 -9.12
N ALA A 6 -20.74 -3.58 -10.14
CA ALA A 6 -20.02 -4.44 -11.08
C ALA A 6 -18.98 -3.68 -11.91
N ALA A 7 -19.26 -2.43 -12.32
CA ALA A 7 -18.27 -1.59 -13.00
C ALA A 7 -17.05 -1.31 -12.10
N ALA A 8 -17.28 -1.08 -10.80
CA ALA A 8 -16.19 -0.92 -9.84
C ALA A 8 -15.37 -2.20 -9.69
N TYR A 9 -16.02 -3.37 -9.57
CA TYR A 9 -15.33 -4.65 -9.46
C TYR A 9 -14.52 -5.01 -10.72
N THR A 10 -15.09 -4.83 -11.91
CA THR A 10 -14.38 -5.11 -13.17
C THR A 10 -13.20 -4.18 -13.33
N THR A 11 -13.35 -2.90 -13.01
CA THR A 11 -12.26 -1.92 -13.05
C THR A 11 -11.15 -2.26 -12.06
N CYS A 12 -11.50 -2.64 -10.82
CA CYS A 12 -10.54 -3.09 -9.83
C CYS A 12 -9.76 -4.33 -10.30
N LEU A 13 -10.46 -5.32 -10.87
CA LEU A 13 -9.84 -6.52 -11.41
C LEU A 13 -8.95 -6.23 -12.62
N SER A 14 -9.39 -5.36 -13.54
CA SER A 14 -8.61 -4.97 -14.72
C SER A 14 -7.32 -4.25 -14.33
N PHE A 15 -7.39 -3.30 -13.38
CA PHE A 15 -6.18 -2.62 -12.90
C PHE A 15 -5.29 -3.53 -12.05
N GLY A 16 -5.86 -4.43 -11.25
CA GLY A 16 -5.09 -5.44 -10.53
C GLY A 16 -4.31 -6.35 -11.48
N PHE A 17 -4.97 -6.82 -12.55
CA PHE A 17 -4.32 -7.60 -13.60
C PHE A 17 -3.25 -6.80 -14.32
N LEU A 18 -3.53 -5.55 -14.69
CA LEU A 18 -2.57 -4.66 -15.33
C LEU A 18 -1.33 -4.46 -14.44
N ALA A 19 -1.53 -4.18 -13.15
CA ALA A 19 -0.46 -3.95 -12.19
C ALA A 19 0.48 -5.15 -12.01
N VAL A 20 -0.01 -6.38 -12.20
CA VAL A 20 0.81 -7.61 -12.17
C VAL A 20 1.43 -7.91 -13.54
N ALA A 21 0.67 -7.72 -14.62
CA ALA A 21 1.13 -7.96 -15.97
C ALA A 21 2.24 -6.98 -16.39
N THR A 22 2.13 -5.70 -16.03
CA THR A 22 3.11 -4.66 -16.38
C THR A 22 4.53 -5.03 -15.95
N PRO A 23 4.85 -5.32 -14.67
CA PRO A 23 6.22 -5.71 -14.30
C PRO A 23 6.65 -7.05 -14.92
N PHE A 24 5.72 -7.99 -15.15
CA PHE A 24 6.03 -9.27 -15.80
C PHE A 24 6.51 -9.08 -17.25
N PHE A 25 5.79 -8.29 -18.05
CA PHE A 25 6.16 -7.99 -19.44
C PHE A 25 7.29 -6.95 -19.53
N ALA A 26 7.30 -5.94 -18.65
CA ALA A 26 8.34 -4.91 -18.61
C ALA A 26 9.71 -5.50 -18.31
N ASN A 27 9.82 -6.49 -17.41
CA ASN A 27 11.10 -7.15 -17.12
C ASN A 27 11.75 -7.81 -18.36
N ARG A 28 10.98 -8.08 -19.42
CA ARG A 28 11.50 -8.66 -20.67
C ARG A 28 12.10 -7.61 -21.62
N HIS A 29 11.67 -6.35 -21.53
CA HIS A 29 12.00 -5.30 -22.50
C HIS A 29 12.66 -4.05 -21.90
N LEU A 30 12.46 -3.80 -20.61
CA LEU A 30 12.99 -2.65 -19.88
C LEU A 30 14.04 -3.13 -18.88
N SER A 31 15.15 -2.40 -18.78
CA SER A 31 16.19 -2.60 -17.76
C SER A 31 15.70 -2.32 -16.34
N TRP A 32 14.54 -1.67 -16.19
CA TRP A 32 13.90 -1.40 -14.91
C TRP A 32 13.32 -2.68 -14.31
N ARG A 33 14.07 -3.29 -13.40
CA ARG A 33 13.63 -4.48 -12.66
C ARG A 33 12.82 -4.07 -11.45
N VAL A 34 11.49 -4.17 -11.55
CA VAL A 34 10.63 -4.07 -10.36
C VAL A 34 10.89 -5.30 -9.51
N SER A 35 11.42 -5.10 -8.30
CA SER A 35 11.71 -6.19 -7.38
C SER A 35 10.41 -6.80 -6.87
N MET A 36 10.14 -8.07 -7.20
CA MET A 36 8.97 -8.79 -6.68
C MET A 36 8.97 -8.88 -5.15
N VAL A 37 10.15 -8.80 -4.53
CA VAL A 37 10.32 -8.76 -3.08
C VAL A 37 9.75 -7.46 -2.50
N SER A 38 10.00 -6.32 -3.14
CA SER A 38 9.43 -5.02 -2.75
C SER A 38 7.90 -5.06 -2.82
N LEU A 39 7.34 -5.59 -3.90
CA LEU A 39 5.89 -5.75 -4.06
C LEU A 39 5.28 -6.61 -2.93
N ALA A 40 5.93 -7.73 -2.59
CA ALA A 40 5.49 -8.60 -1.50
C ALA A 40 5.55 -7.88 -0.13
N ARG A 41 6.59 -7.09 0.12
CA ARG A 41 6.72 -6.29 1.36
C ARG A 41 5.61 -5.25 1.48
N ILE A 42 5.30 -4.55 0.39
CA ILE A 42 4.20 -3.57 0.35
C ILE A 42 2.85 -4.25 0.62
N LEU A 43 2.62 -5.42 0.03
CA LEU A 43 1.41 -6.22 0.30
C LEU A 43 1.30 -6.59 1.79
N ILE A 44 2.40 -7.04 2.42
CA ILE A 44 2.42 -7.36 3.86
C ILE A 44 2.14 -6.12 4.69
N ALA A 45 2.78 -4.98 4.41
CA ALA A 45 2.52 -3.73 5.12
C ALA A 45 1.05 -3.28 4.99
N THR A 46 0.44 -3.51 3.82
CA THR A 46 -0.98 -3.21 3.57
C THR A 46 -1.91 -4.14 4.36
N LEU A 47 -1.56 -5.41 4.50
CA LEU A 47 -2.29 -6.35 5.37
C LEU A 47 -2.21 -5.95 6.84
N VAL A 48 -1.05 -5.50 7.31
CA VAL A 48 -0.87 -4.98 8.68
C VAL A 48 -1.75 -3.74 8.90
N PHE A 49 -1.73 -2.78 7.97
CA PHE A 49 -2.63 -1.62 8.00
C PHE A 49 -4.09 -2.02 8.13
N SER A 50 -4.54 -2.95 7.27
CA SER A 50 -5.93 -3.44 7.27
C SER A 50 -6.32 -4.09 8.60
N GLY A 51 -5.44 -4.93 9.16
CA GLY A 51 -5.65 -5.56 10.46
C GLY A 51 -5.76 -4.54 11.60
N VAL A 52 -4.89 -3.54 11.60
CA VAL A 52 -4.89 -2.44 12.58
C VAL A 52 -6.20 -1.66 12.49
N VAL A 53 -6.58 -1.19 11.30
CA VAL A 53 -7.84 -0.44 11.11
C VAL A 53 -9.06 -1.24 11.59
N HIS A 54 -9.09 -2.55 11.32
CA HIS A 54 -10.19 -3.40 11.75
C HIS A 54 -10.26 -3.55 13.29
N LEU A 55 -9.11 -3.63 13.97
CA LEU A 55 -9.03 -3.66 15.43
C LEU A 55 -9.45 -2.32 16.06
N LEU A 56 -9.13 -1.21 15.42
CA LEU A 56 -9.48 0.13 15.89
C LEU A 56 -10.97 0.49 15.75
N ARG A 57 -11.76 -0.34 15.07
CA ARG A 57 -13.19 -0.06 14.81
C ARG A 57 -14.02 0.15 16.08
N PHE A 58 -13.62 -0.46 17.20
CA PHE A 58 -14.36 -0.42 18.46
C PHE A 58 -14.07 0.80 19.35
N LEU A 59 -13.17 1.70 18.96
CA LEU A 59 -12.67 2.75 19.86
C LEU A 59 -13.61 3.94 20.05
N THR A 60 -14.55 4.20 19.13
CA THR A 60 -15.40 5.39 19.19
C THR A 60 -16.70 5.20 18.38
N GLU A 61 -17.82 5.66 18.93
CA GLU A 61 -19.14 5.63 18.27
C GLU A 61 -19.32 6.74 17.21
N SER A 62 -18.58 7.84 17.32
CA SER A 62 -18.61 8.93 16.34
C SER A 62 -17.91 8.51 15.04
N ASN A 63 -18.69 8.38 13.95
CA ASN A 63 -18.19 7.94 12.65
C ASN A 63 -17.03 8.80 12.10
N LEU A 64 -17.10 10.12 12.23
CA LEU A 64 -16.07 11.02 11.71
C LEU A 64 -14.77 10.93 12.50
N VAL A 65 -14.87 10.92 13.84
CA VAL A 65 -13.71 10.84 14.72
C VAL A 65 -13.03 9.47 14.58
N ASN A 66 -13.82 8.40 14.48
CA ASN A 66 -13.33 7.05 14.27
C ASN A 66 -12.59 6.92 12.92
N LEU A 67 -13.12 7.53 11.85
CA LEU A 67 -12.48 7.55 10.54
C LEU A 67 -11.10 8.24 10.58
N VAL A 68 -11.04 9.43 11.19
CA VAL A 68 -9.78 10.20 11.31
C VAL A 68 -8.75 9.44 12.15
N LEU A 69 -9.17 8.84 13.26
CA LEU A 69 -8.30 8.04 14.12
C LEU A 69 -7.78 6.77 13.42
N GLN A 70 -8.67 6.02 12.76
CA GLN A 70 -8.27 4.83 12.01
C GLN A 70 -7.30 5.16 10.87
N ALA A 71 -7.57 6.23 10.12
CA ALA A 71 -6.69 6.64 9.02
C ALA A 71 -5.31 7.08 9.53
N SER A 72 -5.27 7.90 10.58
CA SER A 72 -4.01 8.39 11.15
C SER A 72 -3.19 7.28 11.80
N LEU A 73 -3.80 6.47 12.68
CA LEU A 73 -3.09 5.35 13.32
C LEU A 73 -2.70 4.27 12.32
N GLY A 74 -3.61 3.90 11.41
CA GLY A 74 -3.30 2.98 10.33
C GLY A 74 -2.07 3.46 9.54
N ALA A 75 -2.05 4.72 9.11
CA ALA A 75 -0.91 5.27 8.37
C ALA A 75 0.42 5.13 9.15
N VAL A 76 0.41 5.42 10.45
CA VAL A 76 1.60 5.24 11.31
C VAL A 76 2.08 3.78 11.30
N PHE A 77 1.16 2.83 11.49
CA PHE A 77 1.51 1.40 11.47
C PHE A 77 1.97 0.92 10.10
N TYR A 78 1.41 1.47 9.01
CA TYR A 78 1.84 1.18 7.65
C TYR A 78 3.29 1.63 7.41
N PHE A 79 3.62 2.87 7.80
CA PHE A 79 4.98 3.39 7.70
C PHE A 79 5.96 2.58 8.55
N LEU A 80 5.57 2.24 9.78
CA LEU A 80 6.38 1.38 10.65
C LEU A 80 6.60 0.00 10.01
N ALA A 81 5.58 -0.61 9.42
CA ALA A 81 5.71 -1.89 8.74
C ALA A 81 6.69 -1.79 7.56
N LEU A 82 6.56 -0.79 6.68
CA LEU A 82 7.48 -0.58 5.57
C LEU A 82 8.93 -0.37 6.03
N LEU A 83 9.12 0.32 7.15
CA LEU A 83 10.42 0.56 7.74
C LEU A 83 11.03 -0.74 8.31
N ILE A 84 10.23 -1.54 9.02
CA ILE A 84 10.64 -2.85 9.55
C ILE A 84 10.96 -3.84 8.41
N LEU A 85 10.16 -3.83 7.34
CA LEU A 85 10.36 -4.64 6.14
C LEU A 85 11.61 -4.19 5.35
N GLY A 86 12.24 -3.08 5.72
CA GLY A 86 13.44 -2.54 5.10
C GLY A 86 13.19 -2.00 3.70
N GLU A 87 11.94 -1.64 3.40
CA GLU A 87 11.55 -1.01 2.14
C GLU A 87 11.86 0.48 2.15
N ILE A 88 11.74 1.12 3.32
CA ILE A 88 12.18 2.48 3.57
C ILE A 88 13.46 2.43 4.39
N SER A 89 14.58 2.80 3.78
CA SER A 89 15.84 2.96 4.50
C SER A 89 16.02 4.40 4.97
N TRP A 90 16.38 4.57 6.25
CA TRP A 90 16.76 5.88 6.81
C TRP A 90 17.92 6.55 6.06
N LYS A 91 18.73 5.77 5.33
CA LYS A 91 19.82 6.31 4.50
C LYS A 91 19.31 7.05 3.26
N ASP A 92 18.19 6.61 2.68
CA ASP A 92 17.59 7.26 1.50
C ASP A 92 16.97 8.62 1.89
N ILE A 93 16.42 8.71 3.10
CA ILE A 93 15.85 9.95 3.65
C ILE A 93 16.94 11.01 3.90
N LYS A 94 18.14 10.59 4.32
CA LYS A 94 19.29 11.49 4.53
C LYS A 94 19.99 11.90 3.23
N GLY A 95 19.88 11.11 2.16
CA GLY A 95 20.52 11.38 0.86
C GLY A 95 19.96 12.60 0.11
N ILE A 96 18.79 13.12 0.52
CA ILE A 96 18.15 14.30 -0.09
C ILE A 96 18.78 15.62 0.41
N GLN A 97 19.61 15.58 1.45
CA GLN A 97 20.19 16.80 2.06
C GLN A 97 21.60 17.19 1.56
N THR A 98 22.16 16.51 0.57
CA THR A 98 23.41 16.96 -0.08
C THR A 98 23.18 17.19 -1.57
N PRO A 99 22.88 18.43 -2.00
CA PRO A 99 23.13 18.80 -3.39
C PRO A 99 24.64 18.69 -3.62
N ARG A 100 25.03 17.91 -4.63
CA ARG A 100 26.38 17.97 -5.19
C ARG A 100 26.53 19.25 -5.99
#